data_AF-A0A0F4YKA0-F1
#
_entry.id   AF-A0A0F4YKA0-F1
#
_cell.length_a   1.000
_cell.length_b   1.000
_cell.length_c   1.000
_cell.angle_alpha   90.00
_cell.angle_beta   90.00
_cell.angle_gamma   90.00
#
_symmetry.space_group_name_H-M   'P 1'
#
loop_
_entity.id
_entity.type
_entity.pdbx_description
1 polymer ?
#
loop_
_entity_poly.entity_id
_entity_poly.type
_entity_poly.pdbx_seq_one_letter_code
_entity_poly.pdbx_strand_id
1 'polypeptide(L)'
;MLSQSFRYLSNEVQAQWENAGPVRSVVFLVSILLLAAWLSWRIWRFTIQPMLRPDEPKELPYWISCESSSSFSLLRADQGQSLAVSFEIRTSLSPDSLALTCDRARLGSREPFSLTIAGENYYVITSPPDTTKYFADVVSLTWDGFLDEVLVGFGCDPARLDTLWKRKPRSAVNPAGKNPIHLTEDLFKQHLLPGPTFDVLIAKLQAALKELMSWEKLSSAYGLATASQTRRISLYDLCLHTMINASQLALFDQVLFAIDPLMTANLRTFTDELWKCLHPSRLVDASEVKTLLAQYTRAFRIYQRLPKEMRKNEAWVISTLID
;
A
#
# COMPACT_ATOMS: atom_id res chain seq x y z
N MET A 1 12.28 -41.82 10.49
CA MET A 1 10.95 -42.03 9.85
C MET A 1 10.83 -41.34 8.50
N LEU A 2 11.05 -40.03 8.35
CA LEU A 2 10.88 -39.31 7.07
C LEU A 2 11.73 -39.83 5.89
N SER A 3 12.96 -40.30 6.14
CA SER A 3 13.86 -40.84 5.11
C SER A 3 13.36 -42.16 4.48
N GLN A 4 12.73 -43.04 5.26
CA GLN A 4 12.16 -44.28 4.74
C GLN A 4 10.88 -44.03 3.94
N SER A 5 10.05 -43.10 4.38
CA SER A 5 8.84 -42.68 3.67
C SER A 5 9.15 -42.04 2.30
N PHE A 6 10.22 -41.24 2.21
CA PHE A 6 10.67 -40.67 0.93
C PHE A 6 11.20 -41.73 -0.04
N ARG A 7 11.96 -42.71 0.45
CA ARG A 7 12.47 -43.81 -0.39
C ARG A 7 11.34 -44.71 -0.88
N TYR A 8 10.33 -44.96 -0.04
CA TYR A 8 9.16 -45.73 -0.42
C TYR A 8 8.35 -45.03 -1.52
N LEU A 9 8.04 -43.74 -1.35
CA LEU A 9 7.36 -42.93 -2.37
C LEU A 9 8.17 -42.84 -3.68
N SER A 10 9.48 -42.67 -3.60
CA SER A 10 10.37 -42.66 -4.77
C SER A 10 10.30 -43.97 -5.56
N ASN A 11 10.35 -45.11 -4.86
CA ASN A 11 10.33 -46.42 -5.50
C ASN A 11 8.95 -46.77 -6.09
N GLU A 12 7.86 -46.37 -5.41
CA GLU A 12 6.49 -46.56 -5.89
C GLU A 12 6.23 -45.73 -7.16
N VAL A 13 6.68 -44.47 -7.17
CA VAL A 13 6.61 -43.59 -8.35
C VAL A 13 7.45 -44.16 -9.50
N GLN A 14 8.63 -44.69 -9.21
CA GLN A 14 9.50 -45.31 -10.23
C GLN A 14 8.84 -46.55 -10.86
N ALA A 15 8.25 -47.43 -10.04
CA ALA A 15 7.57 -48.63 -10.51
C ALA A 15 6.29 -48.31 -11.31
N GLN A 16 5.52 -47.31 -10.89
CA GLN A 16 4.37 -46.82 -11.66
C GLN A 16 4.80 -46.13 -12.95
N TRP A 17 5.94 -45.43 -12.95
CA TRP A 17 6.53 -44.88 -14.16
C TRP A 17 6.83 -46.02 -15.14
N GLU A 18 7.47 -47.11 -14.70
CA GLU A 18 7.93 -48.24 -15.55
C GLU A 18 6.84 -48.96 -16.32
N ASN A 19 5.63 -49.04 -15.76
CA ASN A 19 4.50 -49.70 -16.41
C ASN A 19 3.69 -48.80 -17.37
N ALA A 20 4.03 -47.50 -17.48
CA ALA A 20 3.23 -46.51 -18.20
C ALA A 20 3.73 -46.22 -19.63
N GLY A 21 4.13 -47.24 -20.39
CA GLY A 21 4.81 -47.15 -21.70
C GLY A 21 4.37 -46.01 -22.65
N PRO A 22 3.12 -45.97 -23.13
CA PRO A 22 2.65 -44.90 -24.01
C PRO A 22 2.48 -43.54 -23.29
N VAL A 23 2.14 -43.56 -22.00
CA VAL A 23 1.95 -42.35 -21.17
C VAL A 23 3.27 -41.61 -20.94
N ARG A 24 4.39 -42.33 -20.80
CA ARG A 24 5.74 -41.75 -20.67
C ARG A 24 6.11 -40.87 -21.88
N SER A 25 5.85 -41.39 -23.08
CA SER A 25 6.18 -40.69 -24.33
C SER A 25 5.33 -39.42 -24.47
N VAL A 26 4.06 -39.49 -24.08
CA VAL A 26 3.15 -38.33 -24.08
C VAL A 26 3.59 -37.28 -23.05
N VAL A 27 3.90 -37.66 -21.80
CA VAL A 27 4.35 -36.73 -20.76
C VAL A 27 5.68 -36.05 -21.13
N PHE A 28 6.60 -36.79 -21.75
CA PHE A 28 7.87 -36.25 -22.22
C PHE A 28 7.68 -35.25 -23.37
N LEU A 29 6.86 -35.60 -24.37
CA LEU A 29 6.53 -34.68 -25.47
C LEU A 29 5.83 -33.41 -24.97
N VAL A 30 4.86 -33.55 -24.06
CA VAL A 30 4.17 -32.40 -23.44
C VAL A 30 5.17 -31.52 -22.68
N SER A 31 6.07 -32.11 -21.89
CA SER A 31 7.11 -31.37 -21.17
C SER A 31 8.03 -30.59 -22.10
N ILE A 32 8.46 -31.20 -23.22
CA ILE A 32 9.28 -30.53 -24.23
C ILE A 32 8.53 -29.37 -24.88
N LEU A 33 7.26 -29.58 -25.26
CA LEU A 33 6.44 -28.53 -25.87
C LEU A 33 6.22 -27.35 -24.91
N LEU A 34 5.96 -27.64 -23.63
CA LEU A 34 5.84 -26.60 -22.59
C LEU A 34 7.14 -25.83 -22.41
N LEU A 35 8.29 -26.52 -22.35
CA LEU A 35 9.60 -25.88 -22.23
C LEU A 35 9.94 -25.04 -23.46
N ALA A 36 9.67 -25.54 -24.66
CA ALA A 36 9.90 -24.84 -25.92
C ALA A 36 9.00 -23.61 -26.05
N ALA A 37 7.72 -23.72 -25.70
CA ALA A 37 6.78 -22.59 -25.65
C ALA A 37 7.23 -21.54 -24.63
N TRP A 38 7.65 -21.96 -23.44
CA TRP A 38 8.15 -21.07 -22.38
C TRP A 38 9.45 -20.35 -22.79
N LEU A 39 10.41 -21.06 -23.39
CA LEU A 39 11.64 -20.46 -23.92
C LEU A 39 11.35 -19.49 -25.06
N SER A 40 10.45 -19.85 -25.97
CA SER A 40 10.04 -18.98 -27.09
C SER A 40 9.39 -17.70 -26.58
N TRP A 41 8.48 -17.81 -25.60
CA TRP A 41 7.88 -16.66 -24.93
C TRP A 41 8.95 -15.77 -24.28
N ARG A 42 9.89 -16.37 -23.55
CA ARG A 42 10.94 -15.62 -22.85
C ARG A 42 11.88 -14.88 -23.81
N ILE A 43 12.32 -15.54 -24.88
CA ILE A 43 13.17 -14.94 -25.93
C ILE A 43 12.41 -13.82 -26.63
N TRP A 44 11.13 -14.04 -26.95
CA TRP A 44 10.29 -13.01 -27.54
C TRP A 44 10.19 -11.79 -26.62
N ARG A 45 9.85 -11.99 -25.34
CA ARG A 45 9.56 -10.92 -24.39
C ARG A 45 10.79 -10.11 -23.98
N PHE A 46 11.93 -10.76 -23.71
CA PHE A 46 13.10 -10.08 -23.15
C PHE A 46 14.23 -9.83 -24.15
N THR A 47 14.16 -10.42 -25.35
CA THR A 47 15.19 -10.23 -26.38
C THR A 47 14.60 -9.57 -27.62
N ILE A 48 13.57 -10.16 -28.23
CA ILE A 48 13.04 -9.66 -29.52
C ILE A 48 12.25 -8.36 -29.34
N GLN A 49 11.33 -8.32 -28.37
CA GLN A 49 10.48 -7.13 -28.14
C GLN A 49 11.31 -5.88 -27.79
N PRO A 50 12.30 -5.91 -26.88
CA PRO A 50 13.14 -4.73 -26.60
C PRO A 50 14.00 -4.31 -27.79
N MET A 51 14.35 -5.24 -28.68
CA MET A 51 15.05 -4.89 -29.94
C MET A 51 14.14 -4.20 -30.94
N LEU A 52 12.86 -4.58 -31.01
CA LEU A 52 11.86 -3.95 -31.89
C LEU A 52 11.38 -2.60 -31.37
N ARG A 53 11.47 -2.36 -30.06
CA ARG A 53 11.02 -1.13 -29.39
C ARG A 53 12.14 -0.56 -28.51
N PRO A 54 13.19 0.02 -29.11
CA PRO A 54 14.35 0.51 -28.36
C PRO A 54 14.02 1.68 -27.44
N ASP A 55 12.96 2.44 -27.73
CA ASP A 55 12.53 3.60 -26.93
C ASP A 55 11.70 3.21 -25.69
N GLU A 56 11.25 1.94 -25.60
CA GLU A 56 10.52 1.47 -24.41
C GLU A 56 11.50 1.10 -23.28
N PRO A 57 11.19 1.46 -22.02
CA PRO A 57 11.99 1.03 -20.88
C PRO A 57 12.10 -0.48 -20.82
N LYS A 58 13.33 -0.99 -20.83
CA LYS A 58 13.61 -2.43 -20.82
C LYS A 58 12.98 -3.07 -19.60
N GLU A 59 12.23 -4.15 -19.81
CA GLU A 59 11.59 -4.91 -18.73
C GLU A 59 12.62 -5.75 -17.94
N LEU A 60 12.42 -5.86 -16.63
CA LEU A 60 13.21 -6.77 -15.81
C LEU A 60 12.77 -8.23 -16.08
N PRO A 61 13.73 -9.14 -16.36
CA PRO A 61 13.40 -10.52 -16.68
C PRO A 61 12.80 -11.24 -15.49
N TYR A 62 11.67 -11.92 -15.71
CA TYR A 62 10.99 -12.79 -14.75
C TYR A 62 10.71 -14.17 -15.35
N TRP A 63 10.51 -15.16 -14.48
CA TRP A 63 10.44 -16.58 -14.88
C TRP A 63 9.01 -17.11 -15.03
N ILE A 64 8.03 -16.51 -14.35
CA ILE A 64 6.65 -17.00 -14.30
C ILE A 64 5.71 -15.94 -14.89
N SER A 65 5.03 -16.28 -15.98
CA SER A 65 4.16 -15.37 -16.75
C SER A 65 2.76 -15.17 -16.15
N CYS A 66 2.54 -15.50 -14.88
CA CYS A 66 1.18 -15.53 -14.33
C CYS A 66 0.81 -14.21 -13.65
N GLU A 67 -0.38 -13.71 -13.98
CA GLU A 67 -1.11 -12.60 -13.33
C GLU A 67 -1.16 -12.69 -11.78
N SER A 68 -0.82 -13.85 -11.20
CA SER A 68 -0.91 -14.09 -9.75
C SER A 68 0.43 -14.44 -9.06
N SER A 69 1.53 -14.64 -9.78
CA SER A 69 2.74 -15.27 -9.22
C SER A 69 3.91 -14.31 -8.96
N SER A 70 4.02 -13.18 -9.69
CA SER A 70 5.00 -12.13 -9.33
C SER A 70 4.65 -11.44 -8.02
N SER A 71 3.40 -11.54 -7.55
CA SER A 71 3.02 -11.19 -6.18
C SER A 71 3.65 -12.13 -5.14
N PHE A 72 3.84 -13.42 -5.48
CA PHE A 72 4.23 -14.44 -4.50
C PHE A 72 5.74 -14.45 -4.21
N SER A 73 6.58 -14.13 -5.20
CA SER A 73 8.03 -13.92 -5.01
C SER A 73 8.36 -12.66 -4.19
N LEU A 74 7.38 -11.76 -4.09
CA LEU A 74 7.46 -10.50 -3.37
C LEU A 74 6.94 -10.58 -1.92
N LEU A 75 6.07 -11.56 -1.64
CA LEU A 75 5.36 -11.67 -0.35
C LEU A 75 5.92 -12.73 0.61
N ARG A 76 6.96 -13.50 0.23
CA ARG A 76 7.51 -14.58 1.06
C ARG A 76 8.99 -14.36 1.39
N ALA A 77 9.26 -13.45 2.32
CA ALA A 77 10.59 -13.24 2.89
C ALA A 77 10.52 -13.31 4.42
N ASP A 78 10.18 -14.48 4.95
CA ASP A 78 10.49 -14.85 6.33
C ASP A 78 10.73 -16.35 6.44
N GLN A 79 11.92 -16.78 6.03
CA GLN A 79 12.75 -17.85 6.61
C GLN A 79 13.92 -18.15 5.68
N GLY A 80 15.10 -18.34 6.28
CA GLY A 80 16.38 -18.24 5.60
C GLY A 80 16.63 -19.25 4.47
N GLN A 81 17.54 -18.82 3.59
CA GLN A 81 18.32 -19.64 2.65
C GLN A 81 17.53 -20.45 1.62
N SER A 82 17.44 -19.94 0.39
CA SER A 82 18.07 -20.55 -0.81
C SER A 82 17.51 -19.91 -2.10
N LEU A 83 18.42 -19.42 -2.95
CA LEU A 83 18.32 -19.18 -4.39
C LEU A 83 16.91 -19.03 -5.00
N ALA A 84 16.29 -17.89 -4.78
CA ALA A 84 15.37 -17.24 -5.71
C ALA A 84 15.59 -15.73 -5.54
N VAL A 85 15.51 -14.98 -6.63
CA VAL A 85 15.60 -13.51 -6.58
C VAL A 85 14.38 -12.99 -5.82
N SER A 86 14.51 -12.89 -4.50
CA SER A 86 13.55 -12.29 -3.60
C SER A 86 13.59 -10.79 -3.82
N PHE A 87 12.56 -10.25 -4.46
CA PHE A 87 12.37 -8.81 -4.54
C PHE A 87 11.73 -8.40 -3.22
N GLU A 88 12.45 -7.59 -2.44
CA GLU A 88 12.02 -7.11 -1.13
C GLU A 88 11.16 -5.85 -1.34
N ILE A 89 9.83 -5.97 -1.43
CA ILE A 89 8.92 -4.83 -1.16
C ILE A 89 8.44 -5.00 0.27
N ARG A 90 9.37 -4.76 1.20
CA ARG A 90 8.98 -4.32 2.54
C ARG A 90 8.64 -2.84 2.40
N THR A 91 7.40 -2.47 2.71
CA THR A 91 6.87 -1.09 2.76
C THR A 91 7.60 -0.17 3.77
N SER A 92 8.78 -0.58 4.27
CA SER A 92 9.64 0.19 5.18
C SER A 92 11.09 0.33 4.70
N LEU A 93 11.39 0.01 3.44
CA LEU A 93 12.74 0.18 2.89
C LEU A 93 12.89 1.55 2.26
N SER A 94 13.88 2.30 2.73
CA SER A 94 14.35 3.53 2.09
C SER A 94 14.51 3.32 0.58
N PRO A 95 14.18 4.30 -0.27
CA PRO A 95 14.36 4.25 -1.72
C PRO A 95 15.71 3.67 -2.18
N ASP A 96 16.75 3.84 -1.35
CA ASP A 96 18.11 3.39 -1.59
C ASP A 96 18.27 1.88 -1.79
N SER A 97 17.52 1.01 -1.09
CA SER A 97 17.73 -0.45 -1.13
C SER A 97 17.12 -1.15 -2.34
N LEU A 98 15.97 -0.66 -2.84
CA LEU A 98 15.39 -1.11 -4.11
C LEU A 98 16.24 -0.63 -5.30
N ALA A 99 16.71 0.62 -5.24
CA ALA A 99 17.66 1.16 -6.20
C ALA A 99 18.97 0.35 -6.20
N LEU A 100 19.52 0.00 -5.03
CA LEU A 100 20.76 -0.79 -4.91
C LEU A 100 20.63 -2.22 -5.46
N THR A 101 19.49 -2.87 -5.28
CA THR A 101 19.28 -4.25 -5.76
C THR A 101 19.04 -4.28 -7.27
N CYS A 102 18.35 -3.27 -7.81
CA CYS A 102 18.16 -3.09 -9.25
C CYS A 102 19.43 -2.58 -9.96
N ASP A 103 20.19 -1.65 -9.35
CA ASP A 103 21.51 -1.19 -9.83
C ASP A 103 22.53 -2.35 -9.84
N ARG A 104 22.42 -3.31 -8.91
CA ARG A 104 23.25 -4.53 -8.90
C ARG A 104 22.83 -5.54 -9.97
N ALA A 105 21.54 -5.66 -10.26
CA ALA A 105 21.02 -6.51 -11.34
C ALA A 105 21.29 -5.92 -12.74
N ARG A 106 21.41 -4.59 -12.84
CA ARG A 106 21.80 -3.84 -14.04
C ARG A 106 23.01 -2.94 -13.77
N LEU A 107 24.20 -3.54 -13.73
CA LEU A 107 25.54 -2.92 -13.91
C LEU A 107 25.60 -1.36 -13.92
N GLY A 108 25.18 -0.70 -12.84
CA GLY A 108 25.34 0.75 -12.63
C GLY A 108 24.57 1.70 -13.58
N SER A 109 23.63 1.23 -14.41
CA SER A 109 22.84 2.12 -15.25
C SER A 109 21.57 2.58 -14.52
N ARG A 110 21.48 3.86 -14.16
CA ARG A 110 20.27 4.50 -13.58
C ARG A 110 19.19 4.82 -14.63
N GLU A 111 19.20 4.09 -15.75
CA GLU A 111 18.21 4.26 -16.81
C GLU A 111 16.84 3.74 -16.35
N PRO A 112 15.73 4.37 -16.77
CA PRO A 112 14.39 3.86 -16.50
C PRO A 112 14.21 2.42 -16.96
N PHE A 113 13.45 1.64 -16.20
CA PHE A 113 13.13 0.26 -16.53
C PHE A 113 11.68 -0.06 -16.21
N SER A 114 11.17 -1.16 -16.76
CA SER A 114 9.83 -1.64 -16.46
C SER A 114 9.86 -2.94 -15.68
N LEU A 115 8.83 -3.20 -14.89
CA LEU A 115 8.63 -4.46 -14.16
C LEU A 115 7.16 -4.81 -14.15
N THR A 116 6.86 -6.12 -14.21
CA THR A 116 5.47 -6.61 -14.20
C THR A 116 5.14 -7.25 -12.86
N ILE A 117 4.25 -6.62 -12.09
CA ILE A 117 3.75 -7.14 -10.81
C ILE A 117 2.26 -7.38 -10.95
N ALA A 118 1.82 -8.61 -10.66
CA ALA A 118 0.40 -8.98 -10.67
C ALA A 118 -0.34 -8.69 -12.00
N GLY A 119 0.38 -8.78 -13.13
CA GLY A 119 -0.17 -8.49 -14.46
C GLY A 119 -0.09 -7.02 -14.87
N GLU A 120 0.24 -6.11 -13.95
CA GLU A 120 0.39 -4.68 -14.20
C GLU A 120 1.85 -4.31 -14.50
N ASN A 121 2.05 -3.45 -15.50
CA ASN A 121 3.36 -2.94 -15.88
C ASN A 121 3.67 -1.65 -15.11
N TYR A 122 4.73 -1.67 -14.31
CA TYR A 122 5.24 -0.52 -13.59
C TYR A 122 6.50 0.00 -14.26
N TYR A 123 6.57 1.30 -14.48
CA TYR A 123 7.79 1.98 -14.94
C TYR A 123 8.50 2.60 -13.75
N VAL A 124 9.78 2.26 -13.58
CA VAL A 124 10.60 2.67 -12.45
C VAL A 124 11.67 3.64 -12.92
N ILE A 125 11.68 4.81 -12.30
CA ILE A 125 12.68 5.87 -12.51
C ILE A 125 13.43 6.05 -11.19
N THR A 126 14.73 5.76 -11.19
CA THR A 126 15.59 5.83 -10.00
C THR A 126 16.57 7.02 -10.03
N SER A 127 16.81 7.59 -11.21
CA SER A 127 17.71 8.72 -11.45
C SER A 127 17.10 10.04 -10.94
N PRO A 128 17.73 10.77 -9.98
CA PRO A 128 17.22 12.05 -9.50
C PRO A 128 16.87 13.10 -10.58
N PRO A 129 17.69 13.33 -11.63
CA PRO A 129 17.33 14.30 -12.66
C PRO A 129 16.11 13.86 -13.48
N ASP A 130 15.94 12.56 -13.73
CA ASP A 130 14.79 12.06 -14.50
C ASP A 130 13.52 12.03 -13.67
N THR A 131 13.63 11.68 -12.38
CA THR A 131 12.53 11.82 -11.40
C THR A 131 12.06 13.27 -11.31
N THR A 132 12.98 14.24 -11.32
CA THR A 132 12.62 15.66 -11.32
C THR A 132 11.81 16.05 -12.56
N LYS A 133 12.23 15.58 -13.74
CA LYS A 133 11.48 15.82 -15.00
C LYS A 133 10.10 15.16 -14.97
N TYR A 134 10.02 13.93 -14.48
CA TYR A 134 8.78 13.19 -14.32
C TYR A 134 7.77 13.97 -13.45
N PHE A 135 8.18 14.44 -12.27
CA PHE A 135 7.30 15.21 -11.38
C PHE A 135 7.01 16.64 -11.88
N ALA A 136 7.81 17.18 -12.79
CA ALA A 136 7.56 18.50 -13.39
C ALA A 136 6.48 18.45 -14.50
N ASP A 137 6.27 17.30 -15.13
CA ASP A 137 5.28 17.14 -16.20
C ASP A 137 3.89 16.78 -15.64
N VAL A 138 3.22 17.79 -15.12
CA VAL A 138 1.85 17.68 -14.58
C VAL A 138 0.76 17.55 -15.65
N VAL A 139 1.12 17.61 -16.94
CA VAL A 139 0.17 17.55 -18.05
C VAL A 139 0.08 16.14 -18.62
N SER A 140 1.21 15.49 -18.84
CA SER A 140 1.23 14.13 -19.37
C SER A 140 1.09 13.06 -18.28
N LEU A 141 1.45 13.38 -17.03
CA LEU A 141 1.46 12.45 -15.90
C LEU A 141 0.50 12.92 -14.82
N THR A 142 -0.76 12.47 -14.93
CA THR A 142 -1.80 12.76 -13.94
C THR A 142 -1.89 11.67 -12.87
N TRP A 143 -2.19 12.05 -11.64
CA TRP A 143 -2.46 11.11 -10.55
C TRP A 143 -3.92 10.63 -10.50
N ASP A 144 -4.79 11.12 -11.39
CA ASP A 144 -6.22 10.88 -11.36
C ASP A 144 -6.57 9.38 -11.43
N GLY A 145 -5.89 8.60 -12.28
CA GLY A 145 -6.12 7.14 -12.37
C GLY A 145 -5.72 6.38 -11.10
N PHE A 146 -4.61 6.78 -10.46
CA PHE A 146 -4.24 6.23 -9.15
C PHE A 146 -5.26 6.61 -8.06
N LEU A 147 -5.77 7.84 -8.10
CA LEU A 147 -6.80 8.29 -7.16
C LEU A 147 -8.11 7.50 -7.31
N ASP A 148 -8.48 7.09 -8.52
CA ASP A 148 -9.63 6.19 -8.74
C ASP A 148 -9.46 4.85 -8.04
N GLU A 149 -8.29 4.21 -8.20
CA GLU A 149 -7.98 2.94 -7.53
C GLU A 149 -8.01 3.09 -6.00
N VAL A 150 -7.44 4.19 -5.48
CA VAL A 150 -7.48 4.50 -4.05
C VAL A 150 -8.93 4.69 -3.58
N LEU A 151 -9.73 5.50 -4.25
CA LEU A 151 -11.12 5.75 -3.87
C LEU A 151 -11.94 4.46 -3.85
N VAL A 152 -11.78 3.61 -4.88
CA VAL A 152 -12.45 2.30 -4.95
C VAL A 152 -11.97 1.37 -3.85
N GLY A 153 -10.66 1.30 -3.59
CA GLY A 153 -10.08 0.51 -2.51
C GLY A 153 -10.57 0.93 -1.12
N PHE A 154 -10.84 2.22 -0.92
CA PHE A 154 -11.47 2.77 0.28
C PHE A 154 -13.01 2.62 0.31
N GLY A 155 -13.60 1.91 -0.66
CA GLY A 155 -15.02 1.55 -0.68
C GLY A 155 -15.92 2.54 -1.42
N CYS A 156 -15.36 3.44 -2.24
CA CYS A 156 -16.16 4.22 -3.19
C CYS A 156 -16.75 3.29 -4.26
N ASP A 157 -18.04 3.43 -4.52
CA ASP A 157 -18.70 2.74 -5.62
C ASP A 157 -18.12 3.27 -6.95
N PRO A 158 -17.60 2.40 -7.84
CA PRO A 158 -17.07 2.81 -9.15
C PRO A 158 -18.07 3.64 -9.97
N ALA A 159 -19.38 3.37 -9.85
CA ALA A 159 -20.41 4.12 -10.55
C ALA A 159 -20.54 5.59 -10.09
N ARG A 160 -19.93 5.94 -8.95
CA ARG A 160 -19.91 7.31 -8.40
C ARG A 160 -18.68 8.10 -8.79
N LEU A 161 -17.63 7.48 -9.31
CA LEU A 161 -16.39 8.17 -9.70
C LEU A 161 -16.66 9.27 -10.73
N ASP A 162 -17.47 9.00 -11.74
CA ASP A 162 -17.90 10.01 -12.72
C ASP A 162 -18.52 11.25 -12.09
N THR A 163 -19.19 11.10 -10.95
CA THR A 163 -19.81 12.21 -10.25
C THR A 163 -18.79 13.00 -9.41
N LEU A 164 -17.77 12.32 -8.90
CA LEU A 164 -16.66 12.93 -8.16
C LEU A 164 -15.68 13.68 -9.08
N TRP A 165 -15.56 13.28 -10.35
CA TRP A 165 -14.75 13.98 -11.36
C TRP A 165 -15.49 15.09 -12.10
N LYS A 166 -16.82 15.17 -11.97
CA LYS A 166 -17.60 16.27 -12.57
C LYS A 166 -17.31 17.59 -11.88
N ARG A 167 -17.00 18.60 -12.70
CA ARG A 167 -16.90 20.00 -12.27
C ARG A 167 -18.18 20.45 -11.58
N LYS A 168 -18.01 21.25 -10.53
CA LYS A 168 -19.11 21.86 -9.77
C LYS A 168 -19.26 23.33 -10.14
N PRO A 169 -20.46 23.92 -9.95
CA PRO A 169 -20.64 25.35 -10.07
C PRO A 169 -19.66 26.11 -9.16
N ARG A 170 -19.27 27.32 -9.59
CA ARG A 170 -18.38 28.16 -8.80
C ARG A 170 -19.06 28.57 -7.49
N SER A 171 -18.31 28.53 -6.41
CA SER A 171 -18.75 28.98 -5.08
C SER A 171 -17.64 29.77 -4.40
N ALA A 172 -17.91 30.35 -3.22
CA ALA A 172 -16.88 31.03 -2.43
C ALA A 172 -15.72 30.10 -2.06
N VAL A 173 -16.02 28.83 -1.78
CA VAL A 173 -15.03 27.79 -1.44
C VAL A 173 -14.39 27.17 -2.68
N ASN A 174 -15.12 27.12 -3.81
CA ASN A 174 -14.64 26.58 -5.08
C ASN A 174 -14.75 27.62 -6.21
N PRO A 175 -13.93 28.69 -6.19
CA PRO A 175 -14.02 29.77 -7.17
C PRO A 175 -13.67 29.30 -8.60
N ALA A 176 -12.83 28.26 -8.71
CA ALA A 176 -12.42 27.69 -9.98
C ALA A 176 -13.42 26.67 -10.57
N GLY A 177 -14.45 26.27 -9.82
CA GLY A 177 -15.42 25.26 -10.26
C GLY A 177 -14.77 23.88 -10.49
N LYS A 178 -13.75 23.55 -9.69
CA LYS A 178 -13.04 22.27 -9.73
C LYS A 178 -14.00 21.11 -9.39
N ASN A 179 -13.62 19.90 -9.79
CA ASN A 179 -14.28 18.70 -9.31
C ASN A 179 -14.00 18.49 -7.80
N PRO A 180 -14.84 17.74 -7.08
CA PRO A 180 -14.66 17.45 -5.66
C PRO A 180 -13.26 16.92 -5.27
N ILE A 181 -12.62 16.10 -6.11
CA ILE A 181 -11.33 15.49 -5.81
C ILE A 181 -10.22 16.54 -5.80
N HIS A 182 -10.08 17.31 -6.89
CA HIS A 182 -9.09 18.40 -6.98
C HIS A 182 -9.42 19.55 -6.01
N LEU A 183 -10.69 19.79 -5.69
CA LEU A 183 -11.08 20.74 -4.64
C LEU A 183 -10.58 20.27 -3.26
N THR A 184 -10.78 19.00 -2.94
CA THR A 184 -10.32 18.41 -1.67
C THR A 184 -8.81 18.53 -1.55
N GLU A 185 -8.07 18.23 -2.62
CA GLU A 185 -6.62 18.39 -2.68
C GLU A 185 -6.19 19.85 -2.40
N ASP A 186 -6.82 20.84 -3.03
CA ASP A 186 -6.53 22.26 -2.78
C ASP A 186 -6.80 22.65 -1.33
N LEU A 187 -7.90 22.18 -0.74
CA LEU A 187 -8.26 22.47 0.65
C LEU A 187 -7.24 21.86 1.61
N PHE A 188 -6.77 20.64 1.36
CA PHE A 188 -5.69 20.04 2.15
C PHE A 188 -4.37 20.80 1.98
N LYS A 189 -4.01 21.23 0.76
CA LYS A 189 -2.83 22.08 0.53
C LYS A 189 -2.93 23.38 1.32
N GLN A 190 -4.08 24.05 1.28
CA GLN A 190 -4.30 25.27 2.04
C GLN A 190 -4.23 25.02 3.55
N HIS A 191 -4.76 23.89 4.03
CA HIS A 191 -4.76 23.56 5.45
C HIS A 191 -3.37 23.19 6.00
N LEU A 192 -2.52 22.57 5.18
CA LEU A 192 -1.24 22.01 5.57
C LEU A 192 -0.04 22.91 5.25
N LEU A 193 -0.21 23.97 4.45
CA LEU A 193 0.82 24.98 4.19
C LEU A 193 0.80 26.09 5.26
N PRO A 194 1.94 26.76 5.53
CA PRO A 194 2.02 27.83 6.51
C PRO A 194 0.93 28.89 6.31
N GLY A 195 0.18 29.18 7.38
CA GLY A 195 -0.95 30.11 7.35
C GLY A 195 -1.89 29.90 8.54
N PRO A 196 -2.95 30.73 8.67
CA PRO A 196 -3.80 30.76 9.87
C PRO A 196 -4.45 29.41 10.21
N THR A 197 -4.85 28.64 9.20
CA THR A 197 -5.46 27.32 9.39
C THR A 197 -4.45 26.28 9.87
N PHE A 198 -3.21 26.38 9.39
CA PHE A 198 -2.11 25.51 9.81
C PHE A 198 -1.67 25.82 11.23
N ASP A 199 -1.58 27.11 11.59
CA ASP A 199 -1.20 27.55 12.94
C ASP A 199 -2.17 27.00 14.00
N VAL A 200 -3.48 27.05 13.70
CA VAL A 200 -4.52 26.46 14.56
C VAL A 200 -4.37 24.93 14.65
N LEU A 201 -4.12 24.25 13.53
CA LEU A 201 -3.91 22.80 13.52
C LEU A 201 -2.70 22.41 14.38
N ILE A 202 -1.58 23.10 14.23
CA ILE A 202 -0.35 22.85 15.01
C ILE A 202 -0.58 23.12 16.49
N ALA A 203 -1.27 24.22 16.84
CA ALA A 203 -1.61 24.51 18.24
C ALA A 203 -2.45 23.39 18.87
N LYS A 204 -3.46 22.88 18.14
CA LYS A 204 -4.27 21.73 18.57
C LYS A 204 -3.42 20.47 18.74
N LEU A 205 -2.57 20.16 17.77
CA LEU A 205 -1.69 19.00 17.82
C LEU A 205 -0.73 19.07 19.01
N GLN A 206 -0.12 20.22 19.25
CA GLN A 206 0.78 20.44 20.39
C GLN A 206 0.06 20.31 21.73
N ALA A 207 -1.17 20.83 21.83
CA ALA A 207 -1.99 20.68 23.03
C ALA A 207 -2.33 19.20 23.30
N ALA A 208 -2.76 18.47 22.26
CA ALA A 208 -3.06 17.05 22.35
C ALA A 208 -1.82 16.21 22.75
N LEU A 209 -0.65 16.51 22.15
CA LEU A 209 0.60 15.85 22.51
C LEU A 209 0.99 16.09 23.97
N LYS A 210 0.87 17.33 24.46
CA LYS A 210 1.15 17.66 25.87
C LYS A 210 0.22 16.93 26.82
N GLU A 211 -1.06 16.83 26.48
CA GLU A 211 -2.04 16.09 27.29
C GLU A 211 -1.73 14.59 27.31
N LEU A 212 -1.56 13.96 26.15
CA LEU A 212 -1.32 12.52 26.02
C LEU A 212 0.00 12.08 26.63
N MET A 213 1.02 12.94 26.59
CA MET A 213 2.33 12.70 27.22
C MET A 213 2.40 13.18 28.68
N SER A 214 1.30 13.65 29.25
CA SER A 214 1.26 13.99 30.67
C SER A 214 1.51 12.75 31.53
N TRP A 215 2.14 12.94 32.68
CA TRP A 215 2.43 11.83 33.59
C TRP A 215 1.16 11.10 34.03
N GLU A 216 0.04 11.82 34.19
CA GLU A 216 -1.27 11.25 34.52
C GLU A 216 -1.74 10.24 33.45
N LYS A 217 -1.73 10.64 32.17
CA LYS A 217 -2.15 9.75 31.07
C LYS A 217 -1.20 8.56 30.90
N LEU A 218 0.10 8.80 31.00
CA LEU A 218 1.12 7.74 30.88
C LEU A 218 1.04 6.74 32.03
N SER A 219 0.93 7.21 33.27
CA SER A 219 0.80 6.36 34.44
C SER A 219 -0.52 5.59 34.46
N SER A 220 -1.60 6.16 33.92
CA SER A 220 -2.87 5.46 33.74
C SER A 220 -2.77 4.34 32.69
N ALA A 221 -2.16 4.60 31.53
CA ALA A 221 -2.07 3.65 30.43
C ALA A 221 -1.06 2.51 30.70
N TYR A 222 0.09 2.83 31.31
CA TYR A 222 1.19 1.89 31.53
C TYR A 222 1.36 1.48 33.00
N GLY A 223 0.52 1.96 33.90
CA GLY A 223 0.63 1.71 35.35
C GLY A 223 1.83 2.44 35.99
N LEU A 224 1.72 2.72 37.29
CA LEU A 224 2.86 3.19 38.09
C LEU A 224 3.75 2.00 38.43
N ALA A 225 5.01 2.05 38.00
CA ALA A 225 6.01 1.14 38.50
C ALA A 225 6.47 1.63 39.90
N THR A 226 6.54 0.74 40.89
CA THR A 226 7.07 1.07 42.22
C THR A 226 8.56 1.40 42.14
N ALA A 227 9.11 2.09 43.14
CA ALA A 227 10.51 2.52 43.17
C ALA A 227 11.54 1.38 42.96
N SER A 228 11.13 0.11 43.09
CA SER A 228 11.97 -1.08 42.92
C SER A 228 11.79 -1.81 41.58
N GLN A 229 10.84 -1.42 40.72
CA GLN A 229 10.56 -2.09 39.45
C GLN A 229 10.42 -1.09 38.31
N THR A 230 11.12 -1.32 37.21
CA THR A 230 10.96 -0.54 35.98
C THR A 230 10.12 -1.32 34.98
N ARG A 231 9.03 -0.75 34.47
CA ARG A 231 8.26 -1.35 33.37
C ARG A 231 8.90 -1.00 32.03
N ARG A 232 9.20 -2.02 31.23
CA ARG A 232 9.64 -1.82 29.84
C ARG A 232 8.42 -1.50 28.98
N ILE A 233 8.50 -0.39 28.25
CA ILE A 233 7.52 0.00 27.24
C ILE A 233 8.20 0.07 25.88
N SER A 234 7.48 -0.33 24.84
CA SER A 234 7.95 -0.17 23.46
C SER A 234 7.88 1.31 23.10
N LEU A 235 9.03 1.90 22.77
CA LEU A 235 9.08 3.29 22.30
C LEU A 235 8.30 3.45 21.00
N TYR A 236 8.33 2.44 20.13
CA TYR A 236 7.56 2.42 18.90
C TYR A 236 6.05 2.50 19.18
N ASP A 237 5.54 1.65 20.07
CA ASP A 237 4.11 1.64 20.38
C ASP A 237 3.68 2.93 21.08
N LEU A 238 4.51 3.45 21.99
CA LEU A 238 4.26 4.74 22.64
C LEU A 238 4.15 5.87 21.60
N CYS A 239 5.14 6.01 20.71
CA CYS A 239 5.11 7.04 19.68
C CYS A 239 3.91 6.87 18.74
N LEU A 240 3.64 5.65 18.29
CA LEU A 240 2.54 5.36 17.37
C LEU A 240 1.19 5.71 18.00
N HIS A 241 0.92 5.23 19.22
CA HIS A 241 -0.34 5.53 19.92
C HIS A 241 -0.50 7.03 20.19
N THR A 242 0.56 7.71 20.64
CA THR A 242 0.51 9.14 20.91
C THR A 242 0.27 9.94 19.63
N MET A 243 0.97 9.65 18.54
CA MET A 243 0.84 10.38 17.26
C MET A 243 -0.53 10.17 16.62
N ILE A 244 -1.06 8.94 16.62
CA ILE A 244 -2.40 8.65 16.09
C ILE A 244 -3.46 9.39 16.90
N ASN A 245 -3.43 9.26 18.23
CA ASN A 245 -4.41 9.92 19.09
C ASN A 245 -4.35 11.44 18.96
N ALA A 246 -3.15 12.03 18.96
CA ALA A 246 -2.98 13.47 18.82
C ALA A 246 -3.51 13.98 17.48
N SER A 247 -3.25 13.25 16.39
CA SER A 247 -3.72 13.64 15.05
C SER A 247 -5.25 13.56 14.95
N GLN A 248 -5.85 12.50 15.49
CA GLN A 248 -7.30 12.33 15.53
C GLN A 248 -7.99 13.43 16.36
N LEU A 249 -7.43 13.76 17.54
CA LEU A 249 -7.93 14.86 18.37
C LEU A 249 -7.80 16.21 17.66
N ALA A 250 -6.68 16.46 16.98
CA ALA A 250 -6.46 17.71 16.26
C ALA A 250 -7.43 17.88 15.06
N LEU A 251 -7.79 16.79 14.38
CA LEU A 251 -8.65 16.81 13.20
C LEU A 251 -10.14 16.72 13.52
N PHE A 252 -10.55 15.87 14.45
CA PHE A 252 -11.97 15.51 14.67
C PHE A 252 -12.49 15.78 16.09
N ASP A 253 -11.63 16.28 16.98
CA ASP A 253 -11.89 16.42 18.42
C ASP A 253 -12.22 15.07 19.11
N GLN A 254 -12.66 15.10 20.36
CA GLN A 254 -13.03 13.91 21.13
C GLN A 254 -14.26 13.17 20.59
N VAL A 255 -15.01 13.80 19.69
CA VAL A 255 -16.30 13.29 19.19
C VAL A 255 -16.13 11.98 18.43
N LEU A 256 -15.09 11.87 17.61
CA LEU A 256 -14.87 10.67 16.82
C LEU A 256 -14.45 9.47 17.71
N PHE A 257 -13.73 9.73 18.81
CA PHE A 257 -13.43 8.72 19.82
C PHE A 257 -14.66 8.22 20.58
N ALA A 258 -15.66 9.08 20.78
CA ALA A 258 -16.93 8.66 21.38
C ALA A 258 -17.73 7.74 20.45
N ILE A 259 -17.58 7.90 19.13
CA ILE A 259 -18.23 7.04 18.12
C ILE A 259 -17.50 5.71 17.98
N ASP A 260 -16.17 5.73 17.91
CA ASP A 260 -15.33 4.54 17.79
C ASP A 260 -14.13 4.60 18.76
N PRO A 261 -14.30 4.09 19.99
CA PRO A 261 -13.24 4.08 21.00
C PRO A 261 -12.02 3.23 20.61
N LEU A 262 -12.20 2.26 19.69
CA LEU A 262 -11.14 1.34 19.26
C LEU A 262 -10.44 1.83 18.00
N MET A 263 -10.83 2.98 17.44
CA MET A 263 -10.31 3.46 16.17
C MET A 263 -8.78 3.54 16.17
N THR A 264 -8.18 4.16 17.19
CA THR A 264 -6.72 4.27 17.30
C THR A 264 -6.02 2.93 17.51
N ALA A 265 -6.62 2.02 18.29
CA ALA A 265 -6.04 0.71 18.53
C ALA A 265 -5.97 -0.10 17.22
N ASN A 266 -7.02 -0.01 16.41
CA ASN A 266 -7.13 -0.72 15.15
C ASN A 266 -6.39 -0.02 13.99
N LEU A 267 -6.04 1.26 14.12
CA LEU A 267 -5.51 2.04 13.01
C LEU A 267 -4.16 1.50 12.54
N ARG A 268 -3.34 0.96 13.45
CA ARG A 268 -2.09 0.29 13.10
C ARG A 268 -2.34 -0.90 12.17
N THR A 269 -3.19 -1.83 12.60
CA THR A 269 -3.54 -3.02 11.80
C THR A 269 -4.14 -2.59 10.46
N PHE A 270 -5.00 -1.58 10.47
CA PHE A 270 -5.57 -1.03 9.25
C PHE A 270 -4.50 -0.47 8.31
N THR A 271 -3.54 0.33 8.79
CA THR A 271 -2.48 0.91 7.96
C THR A 271 -1.47 -0.13 7.47
N ASP A 272 -1.13 -1.11 8.30
CA ASP A 272 -0.20 -2.19 7.94
C ASP A 272 -0.80 -3.08 6.82
N GLU A 273 -2.13 -3.21 6.80
CA GLU A 273 -2.85 -4.09 5.88
C GLU A 273 -3.60 -3.37 4.76
N LEU A 274 -3.54 -2.03 4.70
CA LEU A 274 -4.29 -1.19 3.76
C LEU A 274 -3.99 -1.55 2.29
N TRP A 275 -2.77 -1.96 1.99
CA TRP A 275 -2.35 -2.36 0.65
C TRP A 275 -3.22 -3.50 0.08
N LYS A 276 -3.78 -4.36 0.93
CA LYS A 276 -4.69 -5.44 0.51
C LYS A 276 -6.03 -4.93 -0.03
N CYS A 277 -6.45 -3.73 0.37
CA CYS A 277 -7.63 -3.07 -0.17
C CYS A 277 -7.35 -2.41 -1.52
N LEU A 278 -6.15 -1.85 -1.69
CA LEU A 278 -5.72 -1.19 -2.94
C LEU A 278 -5.38 -2.21 -4.04
N HIS A 279 -4.85 -3.37 -3.66
CA HIS A 279 -4.45 -4.43 -4.59
C HIS A 279 -5.17 -5.74 -4.24
N PRO A 280 -6.48 -5.84 -4.54
CA PRO A 280 -7.25 -7.02 -4.20
C PRO A 280 -6.72 -8.24 -4.97
N SER A 281 -6.33 -9.28 -4.23
CA SER A 281 -5.85 -10.54 -4.79
C SER A 281 -6.65 -11.71 -4.24
N ARG A 282 -6.89 -12.73 -5.08
CA ARG A 282 -7.51 -14.00 -4.64
C ARG A 282 -6.58 -14.81 -3.72
N LEU A 283 -5.30 -14.47 -3.69
CA LEU A 283 -4.29 -15.19 -2.92
C LEU A 283 -4.08 -14.63 -1.51
N VAL A 284 -4.61 -13.43 -1.23
CA VAL A 284 -4.35 -12.71 0.01
C VAL A 284 -5.67 -12.49 0.73
N ASP A 285 -5.75 -12.92 1.98
CA ASP A 285 -6.92 -12.63 2.81
C ASP A 285 -6.94 -11.16 3.23
N ALA A 286 -7.98 -10.46 2.81
CA ALA A 286 -8.26 -9.06 3.12
C ALA A 286 -9.47 -8.89 4.05
N SER A 287 -9.98 -9.98 4.66
CA SER A 287 -11.19 -9.98 5.49
C SER A 287 -11.10 -9.03 6.69
N GLU A 288 -9.98 -9.07 7.42
CA GLU A 288 -9.74 -8.23 8.59
C GLU A 288 -9.73 -6.73 8.23
N VAL A 289 -8.89 -6.34 7.27
CA VAL A 289 -8.78 -4.93 6.85
C VAL A 289 -10.09 -4.40 6.24
N LYS A 290 -10.85 -5.24 5.53
CA LYS A 290 -12.18 -4.86 5.02
C LYS A 290 -13.20 -4.67 6.15
N THR A 291 -13.10 -5.47 7.21
CA THR A 291 -13.94 -5.31 8.42
C THR A 291 -13.62 -4.00 9.11
N LEU A 292 -12.33 -3.66 9.26
CA LEU A 292 -11.89 -2.37 9.81
C LEU A 292 -12.33 -1.19 8.93
N LEU A 293 -12.20 -1.31 7.60
CA LEU A 293 -12.67 -0.28 6.66
C LEU A 293 -14.18 -0.04 6.81
N ALA A 294 -14.98 -1.10 6.96
CA ALA A 294 -16.42 -0.99 7.17
C ALA A 294 -16.76 -0.33 8.52
N GLN A 295 -16.01 -0.65 9.57
CA GLN A 295 -16.11 0.00 10.89
C GLN A 295 -15.84 1.50 10.77
N TYR A 296 -14.73 1.90 10.16
CA TYR A 296 -14.37 3.31 9.99
C TYR A 296 -15.36 4.05 9.09
N THR A 297 -15.79 3.44 8.00
CA THR A 297 -16.83 3.99 7.12
C THR A 297 -18.11 4.27 7.90
N ARG A 298 -18.51 3.36 8.80
CA ARG A 298 -19.67 3.55 9.66
C ARG A 298 -19.45 4.69 10.65
N ALA A 299 -18.29 4.76 11.30
CA ALA A 299 -17.95 5.82 12.25
C ALA A 299 -18.00 7.21 11.59
N PHE A 300 -17.35 7.37 10.42
CA PHE A 300 -17.38 8.62 9.67
C PHE A 300 -18.77 8.99 9.16
N ARG A 301 -19.60 8.02 8.76
CA ARG A 301 -21.01 8.30 8.40
C ARG A 301 -21.83 8.81 9.57
N ILE A 302 -21.59 8.30 10.78
CA ILE A 302 -22.25 8.80 12.00
C ILE A 302 -21.76 10.22 12.26
N TYR A 303 -20.44 10.43 12.22
CA TYR A 303 -19.81 11.74 12.44
C TYR A 303 -20.37 12.82 11.50
N GLN A 304 -20.41 12.55 10.19
CA GLN A 304 -20.92 13.48 9.18
C GLN A 304 -22.38 13.90 9.40
N ARG A 305 -23.18 13.07 10.07
CA ARG A 305 -24.59 13.35 10.37
C ARG A 305 -24.78 14.11 11.68
N LEU A 306 -23.72 14.30 12.47
CA LEU A 306 -23.82 15.06 13.71
C LEU A 306 -24.04 16.55 13.44
N PRO A 307 -24.86 17.22 14.27
CA PRO A 307 -25.02 18.66 14.23
C PRO A 307 -23.68 19.39 14.39
N LYS A 308 -23.55 20.56 13.75
CA LYS A 308 -22.32 21.36 13.74
C LYS A 308 -21.88 21.78 15.15
N GLU A 309 -22.83 21.95 16.06
CA GLU A 309 -22.60 22.27 17.47
C GLU A 309 -21.82 21.18 18.20
N MET A 310 -22.05 19.91 17.83
CA MET A 310 -21.30 18.77 18.37
C MET A 310 -19.92 18.66 17.73
N ARG A 311 -19.73 19.16 16.50
CA ARG A 311 -18.45 19.12 15.75
C ARG A 311 -17.67 20.43 15.77
N LYS A 312 -18.03 21.37 16.65
CA LYS A 312 -17.52 22.77 16.65
C LYS A 312 -15.99 22.92 16.70
N ASN A 313 -15.29 21.91 17.19
CA ASN A 313 -13.85 21.92 17.40
C ASN A 313 -13.07 21.10 16.35
N GLU A 314 -13.72 20.62 15.29
CA GLU A 314 -13.02 19.93 14.20
C GLU A 314 -12.01 20.84 13.48
N ALA A 315 -11.12 20.26 12.70
CA ALA A 315 -10.19 21.02 11.87
C ALA A 315 -10.96 21.75 10.76
N TRP A 316 -10.45 22.91 10.37
CA TRP A 316 -11.05 23.76 9.35
C TRP A 316 -11.35 23.00 8.03
N VAL A 317 -10.42 22.14 7.60
CA VAL A 317 -10.59 21.34 6.37
C VAL A 317 -11.76 20.37 6.49
N ILE A 318 -11.98 19.77 7.67
CA ILE A 318 -13.07 18.83 7.91
C ILE A 318 -14.41 19.57 7.88
N SER A 319 -14.51 20.71 8.57
CA SER A 319 -15.72 21.54 8.54
C SER A 319 -16.06 22.00 7.13
N THR A 320 -15.06 22.40 6.35
CA THR A 320 -15.25 22.91 4.97
C THR A 320 -15.63 21.81 3.99
N LEU A 321 -15.24 20.55 4.24
CA LEU A 321 -15.57 19.42 3.36
C LEU A 321 -16.96 18.83 3.65
N ILE A 322 -17.43 18.92 4.89
CA ILE A 322 -18.71 18.34 5.31
C ILE A 322 -19.89 19.30 5.06
N ASP A 323 -19.68 20.61 5.27
CA ASP A 323 -20.72 21.64 5.17
C ASP A 323 -20.89 22.17 3.73
#